data_AF-A0A392SRC4-F1
#
_entry.id   AF-A0A392SRC4-F1
#
_cell.length_a   1.000
_cell.length_b   1.000
_cell.length_c   1.000
_cell.angle_alpha   90.00
_cell.angle_beta   90.00
_cell.angle_gamma   90.00
#
_symmetry.space_group_name_H-M   'P 1'
#
loop_
_entity.id
_entity.type
_entity.pdbx_description
1 polymer ?
#
loop_
_entity_poly.entity_id
_entity_poly.type
_entity_poly.pdbx_seq_one_letter_code
_entity_poly.pdbx_strand_id
1 'polypeptide(L)' 'MALKEWHSSHAQNLSSKIESLKLRLSALDSKGEEVDLSDAELEELHGISSDIHS' A
#
# COMPACT_ATOMS: atom_id res chain seq x y z
N MET A 1 -21.18 19.98 -11.74
CA MET A 1 -21.23 18.85 -10.78
C MET A 1 -20.09 17.84 -10.98
N ALA A 2 -19.57 17.67 -12.20
CA ALA A 2 -18.49 16.74 -12.52
C ALA A 2 -17.21 16.83 -11.65
N LEU A 3 -16.74 18.03 -11.26
CA LEU A 3 -15.50 18.16 -10.46
C LEU A 3 -15.65 17.60 -9.04
N LYS A 4 -16.84 17.75 -8.43
CA LYS A 4 -17.12 17.27 -7.07
C LYS A 4 -17.21 15.74 -7.04
N GLU A 5 -17.85 15.15 -8.06
CA GLU A 5 -17.93 13.69 -8.22
C GLU A 5 -16.56 13.08 -8.53
N TRP A 6 -15.77 13.71 -9.40
CA TRP A 6 -14.39 13.30 -9.68
C TRP A 6 -13.54 13.32 -8.41
N HIS A 7 -13.58 14.41 -7.64
CA HIS A 7 -12.81 14.53 -6.39
C HIS A 7 -13.23 13.48 -5.36
N SER A 8 -14.52 13.23 -5.17
CA SER A 8 -15.00 12.17 -4.25
C SER A 8 -14.56 10.78 -4.70
N SER A 9 -14.68 10.44 -5.99
CA SER A 9 -14.22 9.15 -6.51
C SER A 9 -12.69 9.00 -6.39
N HIS A 10 -11.94 10.07 -6.66
CA HIS A 10 -10.48 10.06 -6.58
C HIS A 10 -10.00 9.88 -5.14
N ALA A 11 -10.61 10.59 -4.18
CA ALA A 11 -10.29 10.42 -2.76
C ALA A 11 -10.62 9.00 -2.25
N GLN A 12 -11.71 8.41 -2.72
CA GLN A 12 -12.05 7.02 -2.39
C GLN A 12 -11.06 6.02 -3.02
N ASN A 13 -10.66 6.22 -4.28
CA ASN A 13 -9.66 5.39 -4.94
C ASN A 13 -8.30 5.47 -4.23
N LEU A 14 -7.92 6.65 -3.74
CA LEU A 14 -6.71 6.82 -2.92
C LEU A 14 -6.82 6.03 -1.61
N SER A 15 -7.95 6.12 -0.91
CA SER A 15 -8.15 5.34 0.32
C SER A 15 -8.13 3.83 0.05
N SER A 16 -8.76 3.35 -1.02
CA SER A 16 -8.72 1.94 -1.41
C SER A 16 -7.31 1.49 -1.80
N LYS A 17 -6.54 2.35 -2.48
CA LYS A 17 -5.14 2.10 -2.80
C LYS A 17 -4.30 1.98 -1.53
N ILE A 18 -4.47 2.89 -0.58
CA ILE A 18 -3.76 2.87 0.71
C ILE A 18 -4.10 1.60 1.49
N GLU A 19 -5.36 1.20 1.56
CA GLU A 19 -5.75 -0.03 2.26
C GLU A 19 -5.18 -1.29 1.59
N SER A 20 -5.14 -1.33 0.25
CA SER A 20 -4.48 -2.43 -0.47
C SER A 20 -2.98 -2.50 -0.19
N LEU A 21 -2.31 -1.35 -0.11
CA LEU A 21 -0.88 -1.26 0.22
C LEU A 21 -0.61 -1.71 1.66
N LYS A 22 -1.42 -1.26 2.63
CA LYS A 22 -1.32 -1.71 4.03
C LYS A 22 -1.50 -3.21 4.18
N LEU A 23 -2.45 -3.81 3.45
CA LEU A 23 -2.68 -5.26 3.50
C LEU A 23 -1.44 -6.04 3.03
N ARG A 24 -0.81 -5.60 1.94
CA ARG A 24 0.43 -6.20 1.42
C ARG A 24 1.59 -6.00 2.39
N LEU A 25 1.71 -4.80 2.98
CA LEU A 25 2.73 -4.51 3.99
C LEU A 25 2.61 -5.45 5.18
N SER A 26 1.40 -5.59 5.76
CA SER A 26 1.18 -6.50 6.90
C SER A 26 1.44 -7.97 6.56
N ALA A 27 1.20 -8.38 5.31
CA ALA A 27 1.53 -9.74 4.87
C ALA A 27 3.05 -9.98 4.82
N LEU A 28 3.82 -9.00 4.32
CA LEU A 28 5.29 -9.07 4.29
C LEU A 28 5.90 -8.96 5.69
N ASP A 29 5.38 -8.09 6.55
CA ASP A 29 5.79 -7.97 7.95
C ASP A 29 5.57 -9.31 8.68
N SER A 30 4.37 -9.88 8.59
CA SER A 30 4.06 -11.16 9.23
C SER A 30 4.92 -12.30 8.68
N LYS A 31 5.28 -12.26 7.40
CA LYS A 31 6.17 -13.26 6.80
C LYS A 31 7.60 -13.10 7.30
N GLY A 32 8.11 -11.87 7.41
CA GLY A 32 9.46 -11.57 7.90
C GLY A 32 9.70 -11.97 9.36
N GLU A 33 8.63 -12.00 10.17
CA GLU A 33 8.68 -12.53 11.53
C GLU A 33 8.78 -14.07 11.59
N GLU A 34 8.29 -14.78 10.56
CA GLU A 34 8.32 -16.25 10.49
C GLU A 34 9.55 -16.78 9.75
N VAL A 35 9.94 -16.11 8.66
CA VAL A 35 11.04 -16.51 7.77
C VAL A 35 11.78 -15.30 7.21
N ASP A 36 13.06 -15.48 6.88
CA ASP A 36 13.82 -14.44 6.19
C ASP A 36 13.16 -14.09 4.84
N LEU A 37 12.90 -12.80 4.65
CA LEU A 37 12.38 -12.27 3.39
C LEU A 37 13.46 -12.33 2.30
N SER A 38 13.03 -12.58 1.07
CA SER A 38 13.91 -12.44 -0.08
C SER A 38 14.24 -10.97 -0.37
N ASP A 39 15.34 -10.70 -1.08
CA ASP A 39 15.72 -9.33 -1.46
C ASP A 39 14.61 -8.60 -2.23
N ALA A 40 13.87 -9.32 -3.08
CA ALA A 40 12.74 -8.76 -3.83
C ALA A 40 11.58 -8.37 -2.91
N GLU A 41 11.33 -9.15 -1.85
CA GLU A 41 10.29 -8.87 -0.87
C GLU A 41 10.67 -7.70 0.05
N LEU A 42 11.95 -7.55 0.38
CA LEU A 42 12.46 -6.37 1.08
C LEU A 42 12.36 -5.10 0.22
N GLU A 43 12.69 -5.20 -1.07
CA GLU A 43 12.50 -4.09 -2.02
C GLU A 43 11.02 -3.69 -2.12
N GLU A 44 10.13 -4.67 -2.19
CA GLU A 44 8.68 -4.44 -2.17
C GLU A 44 8.22 -3.78 -0.88
N LEU A 45 8.68 -4.26 0.28
CA LEU A 45 8.35 -3.69 1.59
C LEU A 45 8.75 -2.21 1.68
N HIS A 46 9.97 -1.88 1.26
CA HIS A 46 10.45 -0.49 1.21
C HIS A 46 9.64 0.36 0.23
N GLY A 47 9.31 -0.17 -0.95
CA GLY A 47 8.50 0.51 -1.96
C GLY A 47 7.09 0.82 -1.46
N ILE A 48 6.42 -0.17 -0.85
CA ILE A 48 5.07 -0.01 -0.27
C ILE A 48 5.09 1.03 0.85
N SER A 49 6.12 1.01 1.72
CA SER A 49 6.27 2.00 2.77
C SER A 49 6.41 3.42 2.19
N SER A 50 7.19 3.60 1.13
CA SER A 50 7.32 4.89 0.44
C SER A 50 6.01 5.33 -0.24
N ASP A 51 5.28 4.41 -0.87
CA ASP A 51 4.01 4.68 -1.57
C ASP A 51 2.87 5.09 -0.62
N ILE A 52 2.92 4.65 0.65
CA ILE A 52 1.95 5.06 1.67
C ILE A 52 2.21 6.49 2.16
N HIS A 53 3.47 6.94 2.15
CA HIS A 53 3.89 8.24 2.68
C HIS A 53 3.99 9.35 1.61
N SER A 54 3.79 9.04 0.33
CA SER A 54 3.78 9.99 -0.80
C SER A 54 2.38 10.52 -1.12
#